data_AF-A0A258CCG1-F1
#
_entry.id   AF-A0A258CCG1-F1
#
_cell.length_a   1.000
_cell.length_b   1.000
_cell.length_c   1.000
_cell.angle_alpha   90.00
_cell.angle_beta   90.00
_cell.angle_gamma   90.00
#
_symmetry.space_group_name_H-M   'P 1'
#
loop_
_entity.id
_entity.type
_entity.pdbx_description
1 polymer ?
#
loop_
_entity_poly.entity_id
_entity_poly.type
_entity_poly.pdbx_seq_one_letter_code
_entity_poly.pdbx_strand_id
1 'polypeptide(L)'
;MYQKLLHSTNRLHPRAFDFIQLMRLDRPIGTYLLLWPTLGALWIAGAGAPSVKNVIIFILGVILMRAAGCVINDFADRNFDGHVSRTKKRPLATGKITTKEAWILFAVLVTLSFGLVLLTNAATVWLSFGALAVAALYPFMKRYTYYPQVVLGAAFSWGIPMAFTAETGSLPTEAWLLFIANMLWTVGYDTYYAMADREDDLKIGIKSTAALF
;
A
#
# COMPACT_ATOMS: atom_id res chain seq x y z
N MET A 1 -20.55 10.21 6.47
CA MET A 1 -20.79 10.81 5.14
C MET A 1 -20.08 10.04 4.02
N TYR A 2 -18.77 9.80 4.13
CA TYR A 2 -17.95 9.06 3.14
C TYR A 2 -18.47 7.66 2.76
N GLN A 3 -18.76 6.79 3.73
CA GLN A 3 -19.25 5.43 3.43
C GLN A 3 -20.63 5.42 2.76
N LYS A 4 -21.50 6.39 3.05
CA LYS A 4 -22.80 6.52 2.36
C LYS A 4 -22.62 6.87 0.89
N LEU A 5 -21.64 7.71 0.58
CA LEU A 5 -21.27 8.03 -0.80
C LEU A 5 -20.77 6.78 -1.54
N LEU A 6 -19.85 6.02 -0.93
CA LEU A 6 -19.36 4.78 -1.53
C LEU A 6 -20.48 3.75 -1.70
N HIS A 7 -21.39 3.60 -0.75
CA HIS A 7 -22.54 2.70 -0.91
C HIS A 7 -23.48 3.11 -2.05
N SER A 8 -23.53 4.40 -2.41
CA SER A 8 -24.36 4.87 -3.52
C SER A 8 -23.90 4.34 -4.88
N THR A 9 -22.65 3.88 -5.01
CA THR A 9 -22.15 3.25 -6.24
C THR A 9 -22.84 1.93 -6.55
N ASN A 10 -23.54 1.32 -5.58
CA ASN A 10 -24.38 0.14 -5.84
C ASN A 10 -25.53 0.42 -6.82
N ARG A 11 -25.87 1.70 -7.04
CA ARG A 11 -26.79 2.11 -8.12
C ARG A 11 -26.21 1.88 -9.51
N LEU A 12 -24.89 1.93 -9.67
CA LEU A 12 -24.20 1.69 -10.94
C LEU A 12 -24.03 0.19 -11.20
N HIS A 13 -23.66 -0.57 -10.16
CA HIS A 13 -23.55 -2.02 -10.24
C HIS A 13 -23.78 -2.64 -8.85
N PRO A 14 -24.60 -3.71 -8.71
CA PRO A 14 -24.98 -4.25 -7.41
C PRO A 14 -23.80 -4.77 -6.58
N ARG A 15 -22.71 -5.18 -7.23
CA ARG A 15 -21.46 -5.66 -6.60
C ARG A 15 -20.37 -4.60 -6.48
N ALA A 16 -20.63 -3.33 -6.81
CA ALA A 16 -19.62 -2.27 -6.78
C ALA A 16 -18.99 -2.13 -5.38
N PHE A 17 -19.81 -2.19 -4.33
CA PHE A 17 -19.31 -2.09 -2.97
C PHE A 17 -18.40 -3.25 -2.56
N ASP A 18 -18.61 -4.46 -3.07
CA ASP A 18 -17.72 -5.59 -2.78
C ASP A 18 -16.31 -5.32 -3.31
N PHE A 19 -16.19 -4.71 -4.51
CA PHE A 19 -14.90 -4.33 -5.08
C PHE A 19 -14.26 -3.16 -4.32
N ILE A 20 -15.06 -2.19 -3.87
CA ILE A 20 -14.60 -1.09 -3.00
C ILE A 20 -14.00 -1.63 -1.69
N GLN A 21 -14.66 -2.61 -1.07
CA GLN A 21 -14.16 -3.28 0.13
C GLN A 21 -12.87 -4.06 -0.14
N LEU A 22 -12.80 -4.77 -1.26
CA LEU A 22 -11.59 -5.52 -1.65
C LEU A 22 -10.38 -4.59 -1.85
N MET A 23 -10.60 -3.42 -2.44
CA MET A 23 -9.58 -2.38 -2.61
C MET A 23 -9.29 -1.59 -1.32
N ARG A 24 -10.05 -1.83 -0.23
CA ARG A 24 -10.04 -1.08 1.03
C ARG A 24 -10.27 0.43 0.86
N LEU A 25 -11.00 0.83 -0.19
CA LEU A 25 -11.38 2.23 -0.38
C LEU A 25 -12.34 2.71 0.71
N ASP A 26 -13.10 1.81 1.34
CA ASP A 26 -13.93 2.12 2.51
C ASP A 26 -13.12 2.46 3.79
N ARG A 27 -11.82 2.15 3.81
CA ARG A 27 -10.90 2.36 4.95
C ARG A 27 -9.61 3.05 4.48
N PRO A 28 -9.65 4.36 4.19
CA PRO A 28 -8.60 5.08 3.47
C PRO A 28 -7.33 5.36 4.28
N ILE A 29 -7.28 4.99 5.57
CA ILE A 29 -6.14 5.26 6.46
C ILE A 29 -4.83 4.76 5.85
N GLY A 30 -4.83 3.53 5.30
CA GLY A 30 -3.64 2.98 4.64
C GLY A 30 -3.21 3.79 3.40
N THR A 31 -4.16 4.34 2.66
CA THR A 31 -3.85 5.23 1.52
C THR A 31 -3.22 6.52 2.00
N TYR A 32 -3.73 7.12 3.08
CA TYR A 32 -3.17 8.34 3.65
C TYR A 32 -1.74 8.14 4.19
N LEU A 33 -1.45 6.97 4.78
CA LEU A 33 -0.11 6.63 5.25
C LEU A 33 0.94 6.55 4.12
N LEU A 34 0.55 6.18 2.90
CA LEU A 34 1.44 6.27 1.73
C LEU A 34 1.42 7.68 1.10
N LEU A 35 0.25 8.31 1.09
CA LEU A 35 0.01 9.54 0.35
C LEU A 35 0.76 10.72 0.96
N TRP A 36 0.65 10.92 2.27
CA TRP A 36 1.24 12.09 2.93
C TRP A 36 2.76 12.17 2.82
N PRO A 37 3.53 11.09 3.07
CA PRO A 37 4.98 11.12 2.88
C PRO A 37 5.36 11.37 1.42
N THR A 38 4.61 10.81 0.47
CA THR A 38 4.83 11.00 -0.97
C THR A 38 4.58 12.45 -1.40
N LEU A 39 3.48 13.06 -0.95
CA LEU A 39 3.18 14.46 -1.23
C LEU A 39 4.17 15.41 -0.54
N GLY A 40 4.59 15.09 0.69
CA GLY A 40 5.64 15.82 1.39
C GLY A 40 6.96 15.78 0.61
N ALA A 41 7.34 14.62 0.08
CA ALA A 41 8.52 14.48 -0.77
C ALA A 41 8.42 15.30 -2.06
N LEU A 42 7.28 15.29 -2.75
CA LEU A 42 7.06 16.15 -3.92
C LEU A 42 7.18 17.63 -3.56
N TRP A 43 6.58 18.06 -2.46
CA TRP A 43 6.63 19.46 -2.02
C TRP A 43 8.08 19.92 -1.77
N ILE A 44 8.87 19.11 -1.06
CA ILE A 44 10.27 19.42 -0.77
C ILE A 44 11.10 19.39 -2.07
N ALA A 45 10.92 18.37 -2.91
CA ALA A 45 11.64 18.23 -4.17
C ALA A 45 11.33 19.38 -5.15
N GLY A 46 10.09 19.88 -5.15
CA GLY A 46 9.65 21.03 -5.94
C GLY A 46 9.91 22.39 -5.29
N ALA A 47 10.69 22.45 -4.21
CA ALA A 47 10.97 23.68 -3.45
C ALA A 47 9.70 24.49 -3.08
N GLY A 48 8.62 23.80 -2.74
CA GLY A 48 7.32 24.39 -2.40
C GLY A 48 6.36 24.61 -3.57
N ALA A 49 6.77 24.31 -4.80
CA ALA A 49 5.92 24.43 -5.99
C ALA A 49 6.06 23.20 -6.92
N PRO A 50 5.64 21.99 -6.47
CA PRO A 50 5.76 20.79 -7.27
C PRO A 50 4.91 20.86 -8.54
N SER A 51 5.37 20.20 -9.59
CA SER A 51 4.65 20.04 -10.84
C SER A 51 3.27 19.43 -10.60
N VAL A 52 2.21 20.14 -11.04
CA VAL A 52 0.82 19.67 -10.95
C VAL A 52 0.67 18.29 -11.62
N LYS A 53 1.39 18.06 -12.72
CA LYS A 53 1.44 16.76 -13.39
C LYS A 53 1.92 15.66 -12.43
N ASN A 54 3.04 15.88 -11.74
CA ASN A 54 3.60 14.90 -10.81
C ASN A 54 2.67 14.70 -9.60
N VAL A 55 2.09 15.76 -9.06
CA VAL A 55 1.11 15.67 -7.96
C VAL A 55 -0.06 14.75 -8.34
N ILE A 56 -0.66 14.93 -9.51
CA ILE A 56 -1.76 14.09 -9.99
C ILE A 56 -1.30 12.63 -10.19
N ILE A 57 -0.15 12.43 -10.85
CA ILE A 57 0.42 11.10 -11.10
C ILE A 57 0.61 10.33 -9.78
N PHE A 58 1.22 10.96 -8.77
CA PHE A 58 1.49 10.29 -7.49
C PHE A 58 0.24 10.09 -6.63
N ILE A 59 -0.72 11.01 -6.63
CA ILE A 59 -2.00 10.80 -5.94
C ILE A 59 -2.71 9.57 -6.50
N LEU A 60 -2.89 9.52 -7.83
CA LEU A 60 -3.55 8.40 -8.49
C LEU A 60 -2.75 7.11 -8.34
N GLY A 61 -1.42 7.17 -8.49
CA GLY A 61 -0.53 6.04 -8.33
C GLY A 61 -0.60 5.43 -6.92
N VAL A 62 -0.60 6.26 -5.87
CA VAL A 62 -0.74 5.79 -4.48
C VAL A 62 -2.08 5.11 -4.26
N ILE A 63 -3.19 5.69 -4.75
CA ILE A 63 -4.53 5.10 -4.61
C ILE A 63 -4.57 3.73 -5.30
N LEU A 64 -4.11 3.65 -6.55
CA LEU A 64 -4.13 2.43 -7.34
C LEU A 64 -3.22 1.34 -6.77
N MET A 65 -1.98 1.67 -6.40
CA MET A 65 -1.02 0.70 -5.84
C MET A 65 -1.41 0.25 -4.44
N ARG A 66 -1.99 1.13 -3.62
CA ARG A 66 -2.54 0.72 -2.32
C ARG A 66 -3.70 -0.24 -2.50
N ALA A 67 -4.61 0.04 -3.42
CA ALA A 67 -5.71 -0.86 -3.77
C ALA A 67 -5.19 -2.21 -4.28
N ALA A 68 -4.22 -2.22 -5.20
CA ALA A 68 -3.61 -3.43 -5.73
C ALA A 68 -2.96 -4.28 -4.62
N GLY A 69 -2.22 -3.64 -3.71
CA GLY A 69 -1.64 -4.30 -2.54
C GLY A 69 -2.69 -4.94 -1.62
N CYS A 70 -3.86 -4.31 -1.46
CA CYS A 70 -4.96 -4.90 -0.68
C CYS A 70 -5.59 -6.10 -1.40
N VAL A 71 -5.82 -5.99 -2.71
CA VAL A 71 -6.38 -7.07 -3.54
C VAL A 71 -5.49 -8.31 -3.49
N ILE A 72 -4.17 -8.16 -3.72
CA ILE A 72 -3.26 -9.31 -3.72
C ILE A 72 -3.05 -9.91 -2.33
N ASN A 73 -3.08 -9.07 -1.28
CA ASN A 73 -3.00 -9.55 0.09
C ASN A 73 -4.20 -10.42 0.44
N ASP A 74 -5.42 -9.94 0.20
CA ASP A 74 -6.64 -10.72 0.45
C ASP A 74 -6.69 -11.96 -0.46
N PHE A 75 -6.15 -11.90 -1.69
CA PHE A 75 -6.01 -13.07 -2.54
C PHE A 75 -5.06 -14.13 -1.95
N ALA A 76 -3.92 -13.72 -1.39
CA ALA A 76 -2.97 -14.63 -0.74
C ALA A 76 -3.56 -15.24 0.55
N ASP A 77 -4.33 -14.45 1.30
CA ASP A 77 -4.91 -14.85 2.59
C ASP A 77 -6.25 -15.61 2.46
N ARG A 78 -6.80 -15.74 1.25
CA ARG A 78 -8.19 -16.23 1.02
C ARG A 78 -8.58 -17.55 1.70
N ASN A 79 -7.64 -18.49 1.84
CA ASN A 79 -7.89 -19.79 2.47
C ASN A 79 -7.88 -19.71 4.01
N PHE A 80 -7.24 -18.69 4.57
CA PHE A 80 -7.12 -18.45 6.01
C PHE A 80 -8.18 -17.47 6.50
N ASP A 81 -8.51 -16.45 5.69
CA ASP A 81 -9.39 -15.34 6.08
C ASP A 81 -10.78 -15.78 6.54
N GLY A 82 -11.32 -16.88 6.00
CA GLY A 82 -12.62 -17.43 6.40
C GLY A 82 -12.66 -17.98 7.83
N HIS A 83 -11.51 -18.34 8.38
CA HIS A 83 -11.36 -18.93 9.72
C HIS A 83 -11.08 -17.88 10.80
N VAL A 84 -10.81 -16.63 10.43
CA VAL A 84 -10.42 -15.56 11.35
C VAL A 84 -11.58 -14.56 11.54
N SER A 85 -11.96 -14.32 12.80
CA SER A 85 -13.15 -13.53 13.18
C SER A 85 -13.18 -12.12 12.57
N ARG A 86 -12.01 -11.49 12.43
CA ARG A 86 -11.82 -10.14 11.86
C ARG A 86 -11.96 -10.10 10.34
N THR A 87 -11.60 -11.17 9.64
CA THR A 87 -11.46 -11.22 8.18
C THR A 87 -12.52 -12.08 7.49
N LYS A 88 -13.30 -12.85 8.25
CA LYS A 88 -14.37 -13.73 7.74
C LYS A 88 -15.42 -13.04 6.88
N LYS A 89 -15.56 -11.71 6.98
CA LYS A 89 -16.49 -10.89 6.20
C LYS A 89 -15.88 -10.32 4.91
N ARG A 90 -14.61 -10.60 4.61
CA ARG A 90 -13.94 -10.09 3.40
C ARG A 90 -14.64 -10.62 2.13
N PRO A 91 -14.69 -9.83 1.04
CA PRO A 91 -15.38 -10.24 -0.19
C PRO A 91 -14.86 -11.55 -0.80
N LEU A 92 -13.55 -11.79 -0.76
CA LEU A 92 -12.94 -13.03 -1.25
C LEU A 92 -13.24 -14.23 -0.33
N ALA A 93 -13.16 -14.05 0.98
CA ALA A 93 -13.45 -15.12 1.96
C ALA A 93 -14.93 -15.55 1.94
N THR A 94 -15.83 -14.62 1.65
CA THR A 94 -17.29 -14.88 1.56
C THR A 94 -17.74 -15.35 0.17
N GLY A 95 -16.83 -15.44 -0.81
CA GLY A 95 -17.16 -15.83 -2.19
C GLY A 95 -17.94 -14.76 -2.98
N LYS A 96 -18.12 -13.56 -2.43
CA LYS A 96 -18.77 -12.43 -3.14
C LYS A 96 -17.96 -11.92 -4.32
N ILE A 97 -16.65 -12.14 -4.29
CA ILE A 97 -15.73 -11.91 -5.42
C ILE A 97 -14.97 -13.21 -5.68
N THR A 98 -14.88 -13.59 -6.95
CA THR A 98 -14.13 -14.77 -7.38
C THR A 98 -12.64 -14.49 -7.44
N THR A 99 -11.82 -15.53 -7.33
CA THR A 99 -10.36 -15.45 -7.50
C THR A 99 -9.95 -14.88 -8.85
N LYS A 100 -10.69 -15.21 -9.92
CA LYS A 100 -10.47 -14.68 -11.27
C LYS A 100 -10.73 -13.18 -11.34
N GLU A 101 -11.82 -12.70 -10.75
CA GLU A 101 -12.13 -11.27 -10.69
C GLU A 101 -11.08 -10.49 -9.90
N ALA A 102 -10.60 -11.02 -8.77
CA ALA A 102 -9.53 -10.38 -8.01
C ALA A 102 -8.22 -10.28 -8.80
N TRP A 103 -7.83 -11.33 -9.55
CA TRP A 103 -6.66 -11.29 -10.43
C TRP A 103 -6.79 -10.27 -11.57
N ILE A 104 -7.95 -10.22 -12.23
CA ILE A 104 -8.21 -9.25 -13.29
C ILE A 104 -8.14 -7.83 -12.71
N LEU A 105 -8.77 -7.58 -11.56
CA LEU A 105 -8.71 -6.28 -10.90
C LEU A 105 -7.28 -5.90 -10.54
N PHE A 106 -6.51 -6.82 -9.94
CA PHE A 106 -5.10 -6.59 -9.64
C PHE A 106 -4.30 -6.20 -10.88
N ALA A 107 -4.45 -6.96 -11.97
CA ALA A 107 -3.75 -6.69 -13.22
C ALA A 107 -4.13 -5.31 -13.80
N VAL A 108 -5.41 -4.94 -13.77
CA VAL A 108 -5.88 -3.62 -14.20
C VAL A 108 -5.26 -2.50 -13.36
N LEU A 109 -5.30 -2.62 -12.02
CA LEU A 109 -4.74 -1.61 -11.11
C LEU A 109 -3.24 -1.42 -11.30
N VAL A 110 -2.49 -2.51 -11.44
CA VAL A 110 -1.04 -2.47 -11.69
C VAL A 110 -0.74 -1.87 -13.07
N THR A 111 -1.49 -2.26 -14.10
CA THR A 111 -1.30 -1.73 -15.46
C THR A 111 -1.57 -0.23 -15.52
N LEU A 112 -2.65 0.25 -14.90
CA LEU A 112 -2.95 1.68 -14.80
C LEU A 112 -1.87 2.43 -14.01
N SER A 113 -1.41 1.87 -12.90
CA SER A 113 -0.33 2.47 -12.10
C SER A 113 0.98 2.56 -12.88
N PHE A 114 1.32 1.52 -13.63
CA PHE A 114 2.50 1.51 -14.50
C PHE A 114 2.37 2.53 -15.62
N GLY A 115 1.19 2.63 -16.24
CA GLY A 115 0.88 3.67 -17.24
C GLY A 115 1.12 5.08 -16.72
N LEU A 116 0.75 5.37 -15.46
CA LEU A 116 1.03 6.66 -14.82
C LEU A 116 2.54 6.91 -14.63
N VAL A 117 3.28 5.89 -14.19
CA VAL A 117 4.73 6.01 -13.97
C VAL A 117 5.48 6.21 -15.30
N LEU A 118 5.02 5.62 -16.42
CA LEU A 118 5.59 5.87 -17.75
C LEU A 118 5.50 7.34 -18.18
N LEU A 119 4.60 8.14 -17.60
CA LEU A 119 4.48 9.57 -17.87
C LEU A 119 5.51 10.42 -17.11
N THR A 120 6.38 9.81 -16.29
CA THR A 120 7.41 10.52 -15.51
C THR A 120 8.76 10.58 -16.25
N ASN A 121 9.81 9.95 -15.72
CA ASN A 121 11.12 9.84 -16.34
C ASN A 121 11.72 8.44 -16.09
N ALA A 122 12.80 8.12 -16.81
CA ALA A 122 13.42 6.80 -16.79
C ALA A 122 13.86 6.37 -15.38
N ALA A 123 14.41 7.28 -14.56
CA ALA A 123 14.85 6.96 -13.21
C ALA A 123 13.67 6.54 -12.32
N THR A 124 12.57 7.29 -12.35
CA THR A 124 11.34 6.94 -11.62
C THR A 124 10.72 5.62 -12.10
N VAL A 125 10.76 5.35 -13.42
CA VAL A 125 10.33 4.06 -13.98
C VAL A 125 11.15 2.91 -13.41
N TRP A 126 12.48 3.02 -13.39
CA TRP A 126 13.34 2.00 -12.80
C TRP A 126 13.08 1.79 -11.30
N LEU A 127 12.88 2.87 -10.55
CA LEU A 127 12.54 2.79 -9.13
C LEU A 127 11.20 2.11 -8.87
N SER A 128 10.24 2.17 -9.80
CA SER A 128 8.94 1.50 -9.66
C SER A 128 9.05 -0.03 -9.64
N PHE A 129 10.01 -0.60 -10.36
CA PHE A 129 10.31 -2.03 -10.28
C PHE A 129 10.88 -2.39 -8.90
N GLY A 130 11.72 -1.53 -8.33
CA GLY A 130 12.18 -1.65 -6.95
C GLY A 130 11.01 -1.60 -5.95
N ALA A 131 10.08 -0.67 -6.14
CA ALA A 131 8.88 -0.54 -5.32
C ALA A 131 8.06 -1.83 -5.33
N LEU A 132 7.84 -2.39 -6.53
CA LEU A 132 7.10 -3.63 -6.72
C LEU A 132 7.82 -4.82 -6.08
N ALA A 133 9.15 -4.90 -6.21
CA ALA A 133 9.94 -5.96 -5.60
C ALA A 133 9.84 -5.92 -4.06
N VAL A 134 10.01 -4.74 -3.44
CA VAL A 134 9.90 -4.57 -1.98
C VAL A 134 8.47 -4.90 -1.50
N ALA A 135 7.45 -4.43 -2.21
CA ALA A 135 6.06 -4.72 -1.88
C ALA A 135 5.74 -6.22 -2.00
N ALA A 136 6.29 -6.91 -3.01
CA ALA A 136 6.13 -8.35 -3.19
C ALA A 136 6.87 -9.17 -2.13
N LEU A 137 8.01 -8.69 -1.63
CA LEU A 137 8.79 -9.36 -0.59
C LEU A 137 8.12 -9.27 0.79
N TYR A 138 7.50 -8.14 1.12
CA TYR A 138 6.96 -7.85 2.46
C TYR A 138 6.11 -8.99 3.07
N PRO A 139 5.09 -9.57 2.40
CA PRO A 139 4.23 -10.60 3.00
C PRO A 139 5.00 -11.84 3.48
N PHE A 140 6.15 -12.14 2.88
CA PHE A 140 6.97 -13.29 3.23
C PHE A 140 7.88 -13.04 4.43
N MET A 141 8.17 -11.78 4.76
CA MET A 141 9.17 -11.42 5.78
C MET A 141 8.79 -11.90 7.18
N LYS A 142 7.49 -11.98 7.48
CA LYS A 142 6.97 -12.52 8.75
C LYS A 142 7.39 -13.97 9.03
N ARG A 143 7.82 -14.71 8.00
CA ARG A 143 8.32 -16.09 8.12
C ARG A 143 9.82 -16.15 8.42
N TYR A 144 10.57 -15.13 8.00
CA TYR A 144 12.03 -15.14 8.02
C TYR A 144 12.64 -14.24 9.08
N THR A 145 12.00 -13.13 9.45
CA THR A 145 12.54 -12.11 10.35
C THR A 145 11.52 -11.61 11.37
N TYR A 146 12.00 -11.13 12.53
CA TYR A 146 11.21 -10.39 13.52
C TYR A 146 11.03 -8.91 13.14
N TYR A 147 11.58 -8.46 12.01
CA TYR A 147 11.47 -7.07 11.54
C TYR A 147 10.69 -6.91 10.22
N PRO A 148 9.55 -7.60 10.00
CA PRO A 148 8.76 -7.40 8.78
C PRO A 148 8.28 -5.94 8.62
N GLN A 149 8.15 -5.20 9.74
CA GLN A 149 7.82 -3.78 9.77
C GLN A 149 8.85 -2.90 9.05
N VAL A 150 10.13 -3.31 9.00
CA VAL A 150 11.15 -2.55 8.26
C VAL A 150 10.90 -2.65 6.77
N VAL A 151 10.55 -3.83 6.27
CA VAL A 151 10.22 -4.04 4.85
C VAL A 151 8.90 -3.38 4.48
N LEU A 152 7.90 -3.40 5.39
CA LEU A 152 6.67 -2.62 5.24
C LEU A 152 6.98 -1.12 5.17
N GLY A 153 7.83 -0.62 6.07
CA GLY A 153 8.25 0.77 6.11
C GLY A 153 8.98 1.19 4.85
N ALA A 154 9.84 0.33 4.31
CA ALA A 154 10.47 0.56 3.02
C ALA A 154 9.42 0.64 1.89
N ALA A 155 8.46 -0.29 1.84
CA ALA A 155 7.38 -0.26 0.86
C ALA A 155 6.52 1.01 0.94
N PHE A 156 6.16 1.44 2.16
CA PHE A 156 5.34 2.64 2.40
C PHE A 156 6.12 3.94 2.16
N SER A 157 7.44 3.91 2.29
CA SER A 157 8.32 5.07 2.07
C SER A 157 8.81 5.18 0.63
N TRP A 158 8.64 4.15 -0.19
CA TRP A 158 9.23 4.09 -1.55
C TRP A 158 8.72 5.18 -2.51
N GLY A 159 7.55 5.75 -2.23
CA GLY A 159 7.05 6.92 -2.95
C GLY A 159 7.97 8.14 -2.85
N ILE A 160 8.78 8.26 -1.79
CA ILE A 160 9.70 9.38 -1.54
C ILE A 160 10.81 9.45 -2.61
N PRO A 161 11.68 8.43 -2.80
CA PRO A 161 12.71 8.51 -3.83
C PRO A 161 12.10 8.66 -5.23
N MET A 162 10.97 8.01 -5.51
CA MET A 162 10.26 8.17 -6.77
C MET A 162 9.77 9.61 -7.00
N ALA A 163 9.25 10.28 -5.97
CA ALA A 163 8.82 11.67 -6.02
C ALA A 163 10.00 12.62 -6.30
N PHE A 164 11.13 12.42 -5.63
CA PHE A 164 12.34 13.22 -5.85
C PHE A 164 12.88 13.06 -7.28
N THR A 165 12.96 11.83 -7.79
CA THR A 165 13.40 11.61 -9.17
C THR A 165 12.41 12.18 -10.17
N ALA A 166 11.10 12.05 -9.93
CA ALA A 166 10.08 12.56 -10.84
C ALA A 166 10.11 14.09 -10.96
N GLU A 167 10.42 14.78 -9.86
CA GLU A 167 10.41 16.25 -9.80
C GLU A 167 11.75 16.86 -10.22
N THR A 168 12.88 16.30 -9.77
CA THR A 168 14.21 16.90 -9.95
C THR A 168 15.13 16.13 -10.89
N GLY A 169 14.78 14.89 -11.24
CA GLY A 169 15.67 13.99 -11.98
C GLY A 169 16.83 13.41 -11.15
N SER A 170 16.88 13.67 -9.84
CA SER A 170 18.00 13.28 -8.97
C SER A 170 17.53 12.63 -7.66
N LEU A 171 18.44 11.94 -6.98
CA LEU A 171 18.25 11.38 -5.63
C LEU A 171 19.26 11.99 -4.67
N PRO A 172 19.02 13.22 -4.20
CA PRO A 172 19.93 13.87 -3.28
C PRO A 172 19.82 13.25 -1.88
N THR A 173 20.74 13.58 -0.98
CA THR A 173 20.82 12.95 0.36
C THR A 173 19.54 13.14 1.18
N GLU A 174 18.87 14.27 1.01
CA GLU A 174 17.61 14.62 1.68
C GLU A 174 16.49 13.64 1.35
N ALA A 175 16.46 13.11 0.12
CA ALA A 175 15.47 12.10 -0.28
C ALA A 175 15.63 10.81 0.56
N TRP A 176 16.87 10.39 0.81
CA TRP A 176 17.18 9.22 1.63
C TRP A 176 16.93 9.47 3.11
N LEU A 177 17.23 10.67 3.61
CA LEU A 177 16.92 11.06 4.98
C LEU A 177 15.40 11.00 5.24
N LEU A 178 14.59 11.56 4.33
CA LEU A 178 13.13 11.48 4.40
C LEU A 178 12.62 10.04 4.30
N PHE A 179 13.19 9.24 3.40
CA PHE A 179 12.85 7.82 3.26
C PHE A 179 13.11 7.05 4.56
N ILE A 180 14.29 7.20 5.16
CA ILE A 180 14.66 6.53 6.41
C ILE A 180 13.78 7.02 7.56
N ALA A 181 13.55 8.34 7.68
CA ALA A 181 12.70 8.90 8.71
C ALA A 181 11.27 8.35 8.64
N ASN A 182 10.66 8.31 7.45
CA ASN A 182 9.32 7.75 7.26
C ASN A 182 9.27 6.23 7.47
N MET A 183 10.34 5.51 7.11
CA MET A 183 10.47 4.08 7.36
C MET A 183 10.52 3.79 8.86
N LEU A 184 11.32 4.53 9.62
CA LEU A 184 11.39 4.41 11.09
C LEU A 184 10.06 4.77 11.75
N TRP A 185 9.39 5.81 11.27
CA TRP A 185 8.03 6.14 11.70
C TRP A 185 7.06 4.98 11.45
N THR A 186 7.14 4.36 10.27
CA THR A 186 6.33 3.19 9.92
C THR A 186 6.61 1.99 10.81
N VAL A 187 7.88 1.73 11.13
CA VAL A 187 8.23 0.72 12.12
C VAL A 187 7.59 1.04 13.47
N GLY A 188 7.66 2.28 13.93
CA GLY A 188 7.09 2.72 15.20
C GLY A 188 5.58 2.48 15.29
N TYR A 189 4.79 3.07 14.38
CA TYR A 189 3.33 2.96 14.46
C TYR A 189 2.81 1.55 14.14
N ASP A 190 3.45 0.82 13.22
CA ASP A 190 3.00 -0.53 12.85
C ASP A 190 3.36 -1.55 13.94
N THR A 191 4.49 -1.34 14.64
CA THR A 191 4.80 -2.11 15.86
C THR A 191 3.76 -1.86 16.93
N TYR A 192 3.42 -0.59 17.21
CA TYR A 192 2.38 -0.24 18.18
C TYR A 192 1.03 -0.87 17.82
N TYR A 193 0.65 -0.83 16.54
CA TYR A 193 -0.58 -1.47 16.05
C TYR A 193 -0.54 -2.99 16.24
N ALA A 194 0.59 -3.63 15.96
CA ALA A 194 0.77 -5.07 16.10
C ALA A 194 0.76 -5.54 17.57
N MET A 195 1.02 -4.66 18.55
CA MET A 195 0.90 -5.02 19.97
C MET A 195 -0.50 -5.50 20.35
N ALA A 196 -1.55 -5.06 19.64
CA ALA A 196 -2.92 -5.50 19.87
C ALA A 196 -3.15 -6.98 19.51
N ASP A 197 -2.37 -7.51 18.56
CA ASP A 197 -2.49 -8.89 18.07
C ASP A 197 -1.35 -9.80 18.65
N ARG A 198 -0.49 -9.25 19.54
CA ARG A 198 0.74 -9.92 20.03
C ARG A 198 0.49 -11.28 20.68
N GLU A 199 -0.49 -11.37 21.56
CA GLU A 199 -0.78 -12.62 22.28
C GLU A 199 -1.20 -13.74 21.34
N ASP A 200 -1.93 -13.40 20.27
CA ASP A 200 -2.37 -14.37 19.28
C ASP A 200 -1.24 -14.72 18.31
N ASP A 201 -0.44 -13.74 17.88
CA ASP A 201 0.75 -13.94 17.04
C ASP A 201 1.77 -14.89 17.70
N LEU A 202 1.98 -14.77 19.02
CA LEU A 202 2.87 -15.66 19.79
C LEU A 202 2.38 -17.11 19.81
N LYS A 203 1.06 -17.35 19.87
CA LYS A 203 0.47 -18.70 19.87
C LYS A 203 0.67 -19.41 18.52
N ILE A 204 0.68 -18.66 17.43
CA ILE A 204 0.83 -19.19 16.06
C ILE A 204 2.25 -19.04 15.50
N GLY A 205 3.20 -18.54 16.30
CA GLY A 205 4.61 -18.44 15.94
C GLY A 205 4.93 -17.41 14.86
N ILE A 206 4.11 -16.37 14.70
CA ILE A 206 4.39 -15.27 13.76
C ILE A 206 5.54 -14.41 14.31
N LYS A 207 6.54 -14.12 13.47
CA LYS A 207 7.64 -13.23 13.81
C LYS A 207 7.27 -11.79 13.45
N SER A 208 7.33 -10.90 14.44
CA SER A 208 7.06 -9.46 14.31
C SER A 208 7.85 -8.69 15.37
N THR A 209 8.01 -7.37 15.21
CA THR A 209 8.68 -6.54 16.24
C THR A 209 7.92 -6.56 17.55
N ALA A 210 6.58 -6.60 17.50
CA ALA A 210 5.71 -6.75 18.65
C ALA A 210 5.89 -8.11 19.35
N ALA A 211 6.24 -9.18 18.62
CA ALA A 211 6.56 -10.47 19.23
C ALA A 211 7.98 -10.50 19.84
N LEU A 212 8.88 -9.63 19.37
CA LEU A 212 10.27 -9.55 19.83
C LEU A 212 10.43 -8.75 21.13
N PHE A 213 9.65 -7.68 21.31
CA PHE A 213 9.63 -6.82 22.49
C PHE A 213 8.39 -7.08 23.34
#